data_AF-A0A841V4S6-F1
#
_entry.id   AF-A0A841V4S6-F1
#
_cell.length_a   1.000
_cell.length_b   1.000
_cell.length_c   1.000
_cell.angle_alpha   90.00
_cell.angle_beta   90.00
_cell.angle_gamma   90.00
#
_symmetry.space_group_name_H-M   'P 1'
#
loop_
_entity.id
_entity.type
_entity.pdbx_description
1 polymer ?
#
loop_
_entity_poly.entity_id
_entity_poly.type
_entity_poly.pdbx_seq_one_letter_code
_entity_poly.pdbx_strand_id
1 'polypeptide(L)'
;MSSEEVFVFPASFAQQRLWFLDQLIPDNGIYNVPTVIRLTGSLKLAALEETFNEIVRRHETLRTTFIVSDGQPLQAIPAESCANAPTLTIPLSVLDLQQLPDDEQEVKAKCIITAEIEHPFDLSSGPLLRVILLVLSETEHILLLNMHHIICDDWSMGVLIRELGTLYAAFAQNKPSPLLELPLQYADFAHWQREWLQGEVLQTQLAYWREQLNGISILHLPTDKPRPAIQSYQGATQFLELPLKLIDALEKLSQQEDVTLFMTLVAAFQTLLYRYTHQEDIALGSPIANRNRSEIEGIIGFFVNSLVIRSNLSENPTFRELLGRVREVTLGAYSHQDLPFEKLVEELHPERNLSHHPLFQVVFGFQNAPMSSLELPGLVPSFMNIDLKKTRFDLELHLWKCSEDFRSLGGGNWEYSEGLRGVMVYNTDLFDKATISRMVEHFKTLLSAIVANPEERIANLPLLSEAELHQVLVEWNNTQADYPQDKCIHQLFEKKVQEYPDSIAVNFANKQLTYEELNTRSNKLAHHLQKIGVCSEVLVGICISQSIEMIVGLLGILKAGGAYVPLDSSYPQERLVFMLEDAQVSVLLTQENLLKHFEGFSKPIICIDKDWETITQEKQDNP
;
A
#
# COMPACT_ATOMS: atom_id res chain seq x y z
N MET A 1 24.36 -21.37 -47.29
CA MET A 1 23.86 -21.02 -45.94
C MET A 1 25.00 -20.29 -45.26
N SER A 2 25.05 -18.97 -45.44
CA SER A 2 25.98 -18.11 -44.71
C SER A 2 25.57 -18.12 -43.25
N SER A 3 26.48 -18.50 -42.35
CA SER A 3 26.31 -18.26 -40.92
C SER A 3 26.18 -16.76 -40.71
N GLU A 4 25.02 -16.29 -40.25
CA GLU A 4 24.89 -14.93 -39.73
C GLU A 4 25.90 -14.80 -38.59
N GLU A 5 26.84 -13.86 -38.70
CA GLU A 5 27.77 -13.55 -37.62
C GLU A 5 26.95 -12.99 -36.45
N VAL A 6 27.17 -13.52 -35.25
CA VAL A 6 26.51 -13.06 -34.02
C VAL A 6 27.61 -12.64 -33.04
N PHE A 7 27.55 -11.40 -32.57
CA PHE A 7 28.43 -10.91 -31.52
C PHE A 7 27.85 -11.28 -30.16
N VAL A 8 28.72 -11.75 -29.25
CA VAL A 8 28.32 -12.20 -27.92
C VAL A 8 29.02 -11.36 -26.86
N PHE A 9 28.21 -10.77 -25.97
CA PHE A 9 28.67 -9.90 -24.88
C PHE A 9 28.11 -10.38 -23.54
N PRO A 10 28.75 -10.06 -22.40
CA PRO A 10 28.16 -10.34 -21.11
C PRO A 10 26.88 -9.50 -20.91
N ALA A 11 25.85 -10.10 -20.30
CA ALA A 11 24.71 -9.32 -19.81
C ALA A 11 25.14 -8.43 -18.63
N SER A 12 24.52 -7.26 -18.47
CA SER A 12 24.70 -6.44 -17.25
C SER A 12 24.21 -7.21 -16.00
N PHE A 13 24.57 -6.77 -14.80
CA PHE A 13 24.06 -7.42 -13.58
C PHE A 13 22.53 -7.35 -13.49
N ALA A 14 21.96 -6.23 -13.94
CA ALA A 14 20.52 -5.99 -13.94
C ALA A 14 19.81 -6.88 -14.97
N GLN A 15 20.36 -7.00 -16.19
CA GLN A 15 19.85 -7.93 -17.20
C GLN A 15 19.94 -9.39 -16.75
N GLN A 16 21.03 -9.79 -16.11
CA GLN A 16 21.20 -11.15 -15.60
C GLN A 16 20.07 -11.54 -14.62
N ARG A 17 19.68 -10.61 -13.74
CA ARG A 17 18.57 -10.86 -12.83
C ARG A 17 17.23 -10.90 -13.54
N LEU A 18 16.94 -9.94 -14.43
CA LEU A 18 15.67 -9.93 -15.15
C LEU A 18 15.51 -11.23 -15.93
N TRP A 19 16.58 -11.71 -16.58
CA TRP A 19 16.61 -13.02 -17.21
C TRP A 19 16.31 -14.13 -16.19
N PHE A 20 16.96 -14.15 -15.02
CA PHE A 20 16.66 -15.15 -13.98
C PHE A 20 15.20 -15.12 -13.50
N LEU A 21 14.61 -13.92 -13.34
CA LEU A 21 13.22 -13.76 -12.88
C LEU A 21 12.22 -14.21 -13.95
N ASP A 22 12.52 -13.94 -15.23
CA ASP A 22 11.79 -14.46 -16.38
C ASP A 22 11.82 -16.00 -16.40
N GLN A 23 12.97 -16.62 -16.13
CA GLN A 23 13.07 -18.09 -16.02
C GLN A 23 12.33 -18.67 -14.79
N LEU A 24 12.22 -17.92 -13.70
CA LEU A 24 11.54 -18.35 -12.48
C LEU A 24 10.01 -18.33 -12.64
N ILE A 25 9.51 -17.39 -13.42
CA ILE A 25 8.08 -17.19 -13.66
C ILE A 25 7.87 -17.18 -15.19
N PRO A 26 7.93 -18.34 -15.85
CA PRO A 26 7.76 -18.39 -17.30
C PRO A 26 6.35 -17.93 -17.72
N ASP A 27 6.23 -17.57 -19.00
CA ASP A 27 4.96 -17.30 -19.68
C ASP A 27 4.12 -16.14 -19.09
N ASN A 28 4.79 -15.11 -18.56
CA ASN A 28 4.09 -13.98 -17.94
C ASN A 28 4.64 -12.61 -18.42
N GLY A 29 3.73 -11.67 -18.74
CA GLY A 29 4.09 -10.31 -19.17
C GLY A 29 4.40 -9.29 -18.06
N ILE A 30 4.85 -9.68 -16.85
CA ILE A 30 5.09 -8.73 -15.74
C ILE A 30 6.24 -7.74 -16.01
N TYR A 31 7.17 -8.12 -16.89
CA TYR A 31 8.27 -7.27 -17.34
C TYR A 31 8.02 -6.69 -18.74
N ASN A 32 6.77 -6.68 -19.19
CA ASN A 32 6.40 -5.96 -20.40
C ASN A 32 6.24 -4.47 -20.09
N VAL A 33 6.74 -3.62 -21.00
CA VAL A 33 6.66 -2.16 -20.92
C VAL A 33 5.78 -1.67 -22.08
N PRO A 34 4.44 -1.68 -21.93
CA PRO A 34 3.54 -1.26 -22.98
C PRO A 34 3.39 0.27 -23.04
N THR A 35 3.25 0.80 -24.24
CA THR A 35 2.91 2.21 -24.51
C THR A 35 1.87 2.24 -25.61
N VAL A 36 0.72 2.88 -25.36
CA VAL A 36 -0.40 2.97 -26.29
C VAL A 36 -0.62 4.45 -26.65
N ILE A 37 -0.58 4.75 -27.94
CA ILE A 37 -0.73 6.09 -28.49
C ILE A 37 -1.88 6.08 -29.49
N ARG A 38 -2.94 6.84 -29.22
CA ARG A 38 -3.96 7.15 -30.22
C ARG A 38 -3.42 8.24 -31.15
N LEU A 39 -3.50 8.03 -32.44
CA LEU A 39 -3.02 8.93 -33.48
C LEU A 39 -4.23 9.39 -34.30
N THR A 40 -4.52 10.70 -34.24
CA THR A 40 -5.59 11.31 -35.04
C THR A 40 -5.00 12.13 -36.17
N GLY A 41 -5.33 11.82 -37.42
CA GLY A 41 -4.88 12.52 -38.62
C GLY A 41 -4.43 11.59 -39.74
N SER A 42 -3.68 12.13 -40.71
CA SER A 42 -3.24 11.38 -41.89
C SER A 42 -1.90 10.70 -41.61
N LEU A 43 -1.95 9.40 -41.31
CA LEU A 43 -0.77 8.58 -41.06
C LEU A 43 -0.11 8.16 -42.38
N LYS A 44 1.20 8.40 -42.50
CA LYS A 44 2.03 7.85 -43.58
C LYS A 44 2.65 6.53 -43.11
N LEU A 45 1.99 5.42 -43.42
CA LEU A 45 2.40 4.09 -42.96
C LEU A 45 3.86 3.75 -43.31
N ALA A 46 4.28 3.98 -44.56
CA ALA A 46 5.64 3.71 -45.00
C ALA A 46 6.69 4.50 -44.18
N ALA A 47 6.40 5.76 -43.85
CA ALA A 47 7.29 6.58 -43.01
C ALA A 47 7.36 6.04 -41.57
N LEU A 48 6.27 5.50 -41.05
CA LEU A 48 6.24 4.86 -39.73
C LEU A 48 7.06 3.57 -39.71
N GLU A 49 6.92 2.73 -40.75
CA GLU A 49 7.72 1.51 -40.91
C GLU A 49 9.22 1.82 -41.03
N GLU A 50 9.60 2.78 -41.88
CA GLU A 50 10.99 3.25 -42.00
C GLU A 50 11.52 3.80 -40.67
N THR A 51 10.68 4.51 -39.91
CA THR A 51 11.04 5.03 -38.59
C THR A 51 11.43 3.93 -37.63
N PHE A 52 10.59 2.91 -37.44
CA PHE A 52 10.91 1.83 -36.50
C PHE A 52 12.12 1.01 -36.94
N ASN A 53 12.25 0.74 -38.24
CA ASN A 53 13.41 0.01 -38.75
C ASN A 53 14.72 0.80 -38.53
N GLU A 54 14.70 2.13 -38.68
CA GLU A 54 15.87 2.96 -38.39
C GLU A 54 16.21 2.99 -36.89
N ILE A 55 15.22 3.05 -35.99
CA ILE A 55 15.46 2.96 -34.54
C ILE A 55 16.08 1.60 -34.18
N VAL A 56 15.55 0.50 -34.74
CA VAL A 56 16.05 -0.86 -34.52
C VAL A 56 17.47 -1.05 -35.05
N ARG A 57 17.78 -0.44 -36.19
CA ARG A 57 19.16 -0.39 -36.73
C ARG A 57 20.07 0.35 -35.76
N ARG A 58 19.69 1.56 -35.34
CA ARG A 58 20.50 2.47 -34.51
C ARG A 58 20.79 1.91 -33.12
N HIS A 59 19.88 1.15 -32.53
CA HIS A 59 19.99 0.60 -31.17
C HIS A 59 20.09 -0.93 -31.17
N GLU A 60 21.29 -1.46 -30.92
CA GLU A 60 21.56 -2.92 -30.93
C GLU A 60 20.70 -3.69 -29.92
N THR A 61 20.34 -3.07 -28.80
CA THR A 61 19.48 -3.69 -27.76
C THR A 61 18.15 -4.19 -28.31
N LEU A 62 17.58 -3.52 -29.33
CA LEU A 62 16.29 -3.87 -29.91
C LEU A 62 16.34 -5.15 -30.76
N ARG A 63 17.56 -5.59 -31.10
CA ARG A 63 17.87 -6.82 -31.85
C ARG A 63 18.58 -7.86 -30.99
N THR A 64 18.78 -7.55 -29.71
CA THR A 64 19.51 -8.41 -28.78
C THR A 64 18.61 -9.55 -28.30
N THR A 65 19.16 -10.76 -28.31
CA THR A 65 18.59 -11.95 -27.68
C THR A 65 19.51 -12.42 -26.55
N PHE A 66 19.01 -13.30 -25.68
CA PHE A 66 19.74 -13.79 -24.52
C PHE A 66 19.97 -15.29 -24.63
N ILE A 67 21.23 -15.68 -24.80
CA ILE A 67 21.67 -17.08 -24.84
C ILE A 67 22.32 -17.46 -23.52
N VAL A 68 22.36 -18.76 -23.21
CA VAL A 68 22.97 -19.27 -21.97
C VAL A 68 24.31 -19.92 -22.28
N SER A 69 25.35 -19.49 -21.56
CA SER A 69 26.65 -20.17 -21.52
C SER A 69 27.09 -20.32 -20.07
N ASP A 70 27.53 -21.52 -19.68
CA ASP A 70 27.99 -21.82 -18.31
C ASP A 70 27.00 -21.39 -17.20
N GLY A 71 25.69 -21.48 -17.49
CA GLY A 71 24.62 -21.09 -16.57
C GLY A 71 24.45 -19.58 -16.39
N GLN A 72 25.08 -18.77 -17.24
CA GLN A 72 24.97 -17.30 -17.24
C GLN A 72 24.36 -16.81 -18.56
N PRO A 73 23.49 -15.76 -18.50
CA PRO A 73 22.97 -15.14 -19.71
C PRO A 73 24.04 -14.26 -20.37
N LEU A 74 24.15 -14.40 -21.68
CA LEU A 74 24.95 -13.56 -22.56
C LEU A 74 24.03 -12.88 -23.58
N GLN A 75 24.37 -11.64 -23.93
CA GLN A 75 23.73 -10.89 -25.00
C GLN A 75 24.24 -11.42 -26.33
N ALA A 76 23.34 -11.83 -27.22
CA ALA A 76 23.62 -12.25 -28.58
C ALA A 76 23.02 -11.23 -29.55
N ILE A 77 23.89 -10.58 -30.32
CA ILE A 77 23.55 -9.45 -31.20
C ILE A 77 23.90 -9.84 -32.64
N PRO A 78 22.92 -9.91 -33.55
CA PRO A 78 23.19 -10.17 -34.97
C PRO A 78 24.08 -9.08 -35.59
N ALA A 79 25.16 -9.48 -36.26
CA ALA A 79 26.11 -8.58 -36.90
C ALA A 79 25.53 -7.93 -38.18
N GLU A 80 25.70 -6.62 -38.34
CA GLU A 80 25.34 -5.90 -39.58
C GLU A 80 26.43 -5.95 -40.67
N SER A 81 27.64 -6.47 -40.37
CA SER A 81 28.86 -6.25 -41.18
C SER A 81 28.96 -6.96 -42.53
N CYS A 82 27.89 -7.59 -43.03
CA CYS A 82 27.85 -7.98 -44.43
C CYS A 82 27.03 -6.95 -45.20
N ALA A 83 27.60 -6.35 -46.24
CA ALA A 83 26.94 -5.43 -47.19
C ALA A 83 25.68 -6.02 -47.90
N ASN A 84 25.26 -7.23 -47.53
CA ASN A 84 24.06 -7.95 -47.98
C ASN A 84 23.36 -8.70 -46.83
N ALA A 85 23.63 -8.40 -45.55
CA ALA A 85 22.89 -8.98 -44.43
C ALA A 85 21.47 -8.41 -44.45
N PRO A 86 20.42 -9.24 -44.30
CA PRO A 86 19.06 -8.73 -44.18
C PRO A 86 18.99 -7.88 -42.92
N THR A 87 18.81 -6.57 -43.08
CA THR A 87 18.46 -5.66 -41.99
C THR A 87 17.27 -6.29 -41.25
N LEU A 88 17.42 -6.58 -39.95
CA LEU A 88 16.34 -7.16 -39.17
C LEU A 88 15.15 -6.18 -39.22
N THR A 89 14.17 -6.52 -40.06
CA THR A 89 13.00 -5.67 -40.29
C THR A 89 11.98 -6.07 -39.25
N ILE A 90 11.70 -5.20 -38.28
CA ILE A 90 10.63 -5.49 -37.31
C ILE A 90 9.29 -5.38 -38.04
N PRO A 91 8.47 -6.44 -38.04
CA PRO A 91 7.18 -6.39 -38.70
C PRO A 91 6.27 -5.42 -37.96
N LEU A 92 5.88 -4.33 -38.64
CA LEU A 92 4.77 -3.50 -38.20
C LEU A 92 3.47 -4.28 -38.46
N SER A 93 2.86 -4.80 -37.39
CA SER A 93 1.62 -5.56 -37.51
C SER A 93 0.44 -4.60 -37.65
N VAL A 94 -0.10 -4.47 -38.87
CA VAL A 94 -1.26 -3.62 -39.14
C VAL A 94 -2.55 -4.45 -39.05
N LEU A 95 -3.43 -4.08 -38.12
CA LEU A 95 -4.74 -4.69 -37.93
C LEU A 95 -5.83 -3.70 -38.30
N ASP A 96 -6.51 -3.97 -39.41
CA ASP A 96 -7.62 -3.14 -39.89
C ASP A 96 -8.93 -3.51 -39.16
N LEU A 97 -9.47 -2.57 -38.40
CA LEU A 97 -10.73 -2.71 -37.66
C LEU A 97 -11.87 -1.93 -38.32
N GLN A 98 -11.64 -1.23 -39.44
CA GLN A 98 -12.63 -0.36 -40.10
C GLN A 98 -13.90 -1.08 -40.54
N GLN A 99 -13.84 -2.41 -40.70
CA GLN A 99 -14.97 -3.24 -41.10
C GLN A 99 -15.95 -3.53 -39.95
N LEU A 100 -15.58 -3.21 -38.71
CA LEU A 100 -16.44 -3.35 -37.54
C LEU A 100 -17.23 -2.05 -37.29
N PRO A 101 -18.43 -2.12 -36.69
CA PRO A 101 -19.12 -0.94 -36.14
C PRO A 101 -18.26 -0.19 -35.12
N ASP A 102 -18.37 1.14 -35.06
CA ASP A 102 -17.52 2.01 -34.20
C ASP A 102 -17.48 1.58 -32.73
N ASP A 103 -18.63 1.15 -32.17
CA ASP A 103 -18.73 0.65 -30.79
C ASP A 103 -18.03 -0.69 -30.59
N GLU A 104 -18.04 -1.56 -31.59
CA GLU A 104 -17.31 -2.83 -31.60
C GLU A 104 -15.80 -2.63 -31.85
N GLN A 105 -15.40 -1.62 -32.63
CA GLN A 105 -13.99 -1.29 -32.89
C GLN A 105 -13.24 -0.98 -31.60
N GLU A 106 -13.79 -0.07 -30.78
CA GLU A 106 -13.16 0.33 -29.51
C GLU A 106 -13.04 -0.84 -28.53
N VAL A 107 -14.07 -1.69 -28.45
CA VAL A 107 -14.05 -2.89 -27.61
C VAL A 107 -12.99 -3.87 -28.12
N LYS A 108 -12.92 -4.10 -29.43
CA LYS A 108 -11.95 -4.99 -30.04
C LYS A 108 -10.52 -4.49 -29.86
N ALA A 109 -10.29 -3.19 -30.05
CA ALA A 109 -9.00 -2.55 -29.83
C ALA A 109 -8.53 -2.73 -28.39
N LYS A 110 -9.40 -2.47 -27.40
CA LYS A 110 -9.09 -2.71 -25.98
C LYS A 110 -8.76 -4.19 -25.68
N CYS A 111 -9.48 -5.13 -26.30
CA CYS A 111 -9.19 -6.55 -26.15
C CYS A 111 -7.81 -6.91 -26.72
N ILE A 112 -7.46 -6.41 -27.90
CA ILE A 112 -6.14 -6.63 -28.52
C ILE A 112 -5.03 -6.03 -27.65
N ILE A 113 -5.20 -4.78 -27.19
CA ILE A 113 -4.24 -4.11 -26.30
C ILE A 113 -4.01 -4.93 -25.03
N THR A 114 -5.09 -5.37 -24.37
CA THR A 114 -4.99 -6.14 -23.13
C THR A 114 -4.26 -7.48 -23.36
N ALA A 115 -4.61 -8.19 -24.43
CA ALA A 115 -3.97 -9.47 -24.76
C ALA A 115 -2.48 -9.30 -25.07
N GLU A 116 -2.11 -8.24 -25.80
CA GLU A 116 -0.72 -7.95 -26.16
C GLU A 116 0.13 -7.58 -24.93
N ILE A 117 -0.41 -6.77 -24.02
CA ILE A 117 0.27 -6.40 -22.75
C ILE A 117 0.61 -7.64 -21.93
N GLU A 118 -0.27 -8.64 -21.91
CA GLU A 118 -0.08 -9.87 -21.14
C GLU A 118 0.78 -10.91 -21.85
N HIS A 119 0.90 -10.82 -23.17
CA HIS A 119 1.62 -11.80 -23.97
C HIS A 119 3.12 -11.78 -23.66
N PRO A 120 3.73 -12.90 -23.24
CA PRO A 120 5.13 -12.96 -22.85
C PRO A 120 6.07 -12.79 -24.04
N PHE A 121 7.31 -12.38 -23.77
CA PHE A 121 8.40 -12.42 -24.76
C PHE A 121 9.25 -13.67 -24.53
N ASP A 122 9.78 -14.24 -25.61
CA ASP A 122 10.85 -15.24 -25.53
C ASP A 122 12.20 -14.54 -25.66
N LEU A 123 12.93 -14.46 -24.54
CA LEU A 123 14.25 -13.81 -24.47
C LEU A 123 15.30 -14.47 -25.36
N SER A 124 15.13 -15.75 -25.71
CA SER A 124 16.10 -16.53 -26.49
C SER A 124 15.97 -16.34 -27.99
N SER A 125 14.76 -16.04 -28.49
CA SER A 125 14.50 -15.91 -29.93
C SER A 125 14.24 -14.49 -30.38
N GLY A 126 13.72 -13.62 -29.50
CA GLY A 126 13.29 -12.27 -29.88
C GLY A 126 12.26 -12.24 -31.02
N PRO A 127 12.02 -11.06 -31.64
CA PRO A 127 12.45 -9.74 -31.19
C PRO A 127 11.78 -9.35 -29.86
N LEU A 128 12.49 -8.55 -29.05
CA LEU A 128 12.00 -8.11 -27.74
C LEU A 128 11.24 -6.77 -27.77
N LEU A 129 10.87 -6.35 -28.98
CA LEU A 129 10.01 -5.22 -29.30
C LEU A 129 8.92 -5.69 -30.27
N ARG A 130 7.67 -5.37 -29.95
CA ARG A 130 6.49 -5.56 -30.81
C ARG A 130 5.84 -4.21 -31.08
N VAL A 131 5.49 -3.99 -32.35
CA VAL A 131 4.85 -2.77 -32.83
C VAL A 131 3.57 -3.16 -33.57
N ILE A 132 2.43 -2.74 -33.05
CA ILE A 132 1.11 -3.05 -33.61
C ILE A 132 0.40 -1.73 -33.91
N LEU A 133 -0.13 -1.60 -35.13
CA LEU A 133 -0.98 -0.49 -35.54
C LEU A 133 -2.41 -1.00 -35.73
N LEU A 134 -3.34 -0.50 -34.94
CA LEU A 134 -4.77 -0.72 -35.14
C LEU A 134 -5.33 0.44 -35.96
N VAL A 135 -5.99 0.14 -37.08
CA VAL A 135 -6.62 1.16 -37.94
C VAL A 135 -8.12 1.15 -37.65
N LEU A 136 -8.63 2.25 -37.10
CA LEU A 136 -10.05 2.41 -36.75
C LEU A 136 -10.80 3.14 -37.87
N SER A 137 -10.14 4.11 -38.50
CA SER A 137 -10.62 4.82 -39.70
C SER A 137 -9.46 5.36 -40.52
N GLU A 138 -9.74 6.03 -41.64
CA GLU A 138 -8.72 6.75 -42.42
C GLU A 138 -7.92 7.76 -41.58
N THR A 139 -8.52 8.31 -40.53
CA THR A 139 -7.92 9.36 -39.68
C THR A 139 -7.73 8.97 -38.23
N GLU A 140 -8.07 7.76 -37.82
CA GLU A 140 -7.91 7.31 -36.44
C GLU A 140 -7.19 5.98 -36.37
N HIS A 141 -6.08 5.98 -35.62
CA HIS A 141 -5.20 4.84 -35.46
C HIS A 141 -4.81 4.69 -33.99
N ILE A 142 -4.49 3.47 -33.56
CA ILE A 142 -3.87 3.20 -32.26
C ILE A 142 -2.55 2.49 -32.49
N LEU A 143 -1.47 3.13 -32.09
CA LEU A 143 -0.12 2.56 -32.09
C LEU A 143 0.18 1.96 -30.72
N LEU A 144 0.43 0.66 -30.70
CA LEU A 144 0.84 -0.10 -29.52
C LEU A 144 2.31 -0.51 -29.67
N LEU A 145 3.12 -0.03 -28.73
CA LEU A 145 4.52 -0.38 -28.57
C LEU A 145 4.65 -1.23 -27.32
N ASN A 146 5.24 -2.41 -27.44
CA ASN A 146 5.46 -3.28 -26.30
C ASN A 146 6.89 -3.80 -26.34
N MET A 147 7.60 -3.67 -25.24
CA MET A 147 8.99 -4.10 -25.12
C MET A 147 9.21 -4.89 -23.85
N HIS A 148 10.17 -5.82 -23.85
CA HIS A 148 10.60 -6.44 -22.61
C HIS A 148 11.56 -5.51 -21.84
N HIS A 149 11.35 -5.35 -20.54
CA HIS A 149 12.10 -4.45 -19.66
C HIS A 149 13.62 -4.79 -19.60
N ILE A 150 14.04 -5.97 -20.04
CA ILE A 150 15.47 -6.35 -20.14
C ILE A 150 16.24 -5.55 -21.20
N ILE A 151 15.55 -4.96 -22.17
CA ILE A 151 16.14 -4.15 -23.25
C ILE A 151 15.81 -2.67 -23.18
N CYS A 152 14.98 -2.24 -22.21
CA CYS A 152 14.58 -0.84 -22.04
C CYS A 152 14.24 -0.49 -20.59
N ASP A 153 14.16 0.81 -20.33
CA ASP A 153 13.65 1.39 -19.09
C ASP A 153 12.78 2.63 -19.41
N ASP A 154 12.20 3.26 -18.39
CA ASP A 154 11.34 4.44 -18.58
C ASP A 154 12.08 5.59 -19.30
N TRP A 155 13.38 5.74 -19.06
CA TRP A 155 14.21 6.72 -19.78
C TRP A 155 14.35 6.36 -21.26
N SER A 156 14.55 5.08 -21.56
CA SER A 156 14.59 4.56 -22.93
C SER A 156 13.30 4.81 -23.67
N MET A 157 12.14 4.76 -23.01
CA MET A 157 10.88 5.12 -23.63
C MET A 157 10.85 6.60 -24.04
N GLY A 158 11.39 7.51 -23.23
CA GLY A 158 11.58 8.90 -23.61
C GLY A 158 12.50 9.07 -24.85
N VAL A 159 13.59 8.32 -24.90
CA VAL A 159 14.51 8.29 -26.07
C VAL A 159 13.78 7.79 -27.32
N LEU A 160 13.05 6.68 -27.21
CA LEU A 160 12.28 6.09 -28.31
C LEU A 160 11.23 7.05 -28.85
N ILE A 161 10.46 7.71 -27.98
CA ILE A 161 9.41 8.66 -28.38
C ILE A 161 10.02 9.88 -29.08
N ARG A 162 11.14 10.41 -28.59
CA ARG A 162 11.85 11.53 -29.23
C ARG A 162 12.38 11.16 -30.62
N GLU A 163 12.97 9.98 -30.75
CA GLU A 163 13.48 9.47 -32.03
C GLU A 163 12.34 9.18 -33.01
N LEU A 164 11.23 8.62 -32.53
CA LEU A 164 10.02 8.39 -33.32
C LEU A 164 9.52 9.69 -33.97
N GLY A 165 9.38 10.78 -33.21
CA GLY A 165 8.98 12.07 -33.75
C GLY A 165 9.96 12.61 -34.80
N THR A 166 11.25 12.57 -34.47
CA THR A 166 12.33 13.09 -35.33
C THR A 166 12.43 12.35 -36.67
N LEU A 167 12.43 11.01 -36.62
CA LEU A 167 12.56 10.14 -37.79
C LEU A 167 11.30 10.15 -38.64
N TYR A 168 10.11 10.07 -38.02
CA TYR A 168 8.85 10.14 -38.76
C TYR A 168 8.74 11.47 -39.51
N ALA A 169 9.12 12.59 -38.89
CA ALA A 169 9.12 13.88 -39.56
C ALA A 169 10.04 13.95 -40.79
N ALA A 170 11.20 13.29 -40.74
CA ALA A 170 12.15 13.21 -41.86
C ALA A 170 11.63 12.29 -42.97
N PHE A 171 11.25 11.05 -42.63
CA PHE A 171 10.79 10.05 -43.60
C PHE A 171 9.44 10.44 -44.22
N ALA A 172 8.54 11.10 -43.48
CA ALA A 172 7.32 11.66 -44.04
C ALA A 172 7.58 12.72 -45.13
N GLN A 173 8.78 13.30 -45.18
CA GLN A 173 9.23 14.25 -46.21
C GLN A 173 10.21 13.61 -47.21
N ASN A 174 10.41 12.29 -47.16
CA ASN A 174 11.41 11.56 -47.94
C ASN A 174 12.85 12.10 -47.75
N LYS A 175 13.17 12.53 -46.53
CA LYS A 175 14.54 12.94 -46.13
C LYS A 175 15.23 11.78 -45.39
N PRO A 176 16.56 11.67 -45.48
CA PRO A 176 17.30 10.68 -44.69
C PRO A 176 17.20 10.97 -43.18
N SER A 177 17.57 9.96 -42.37
CA SER A 177 17.69 10.10 -40.92
C SER A 177 18.58 11.30 -40.56
N PRO A 178 18.09 12.25 -39.74
CA PRO A 178 18.90 13.38 -39.28
C PRO A 178 19.68 13.05 -38.00
N LEU A 179 19.49 11.85 -37.43
CA LEU A 179 20.12 11.43 -36.19
C LEU A 179 21.56 10.99 -36.46
N LEU A 180 22.47 11.38 -35.56
CA LEU A 180 23.85 10.90 -35.60
C LEU A 180 23.93 9.46 -35.11
N GLU A 181 24.94 8.73 -35.59
CA GLU A 181 25.26 7.39 -35.07
C GLU A 181 25.62 7.45 -33.59
N LEU A 182 25.26 6.40 -32.85
CA LEU A 182 25.62 6.27 -31.45
C LEU A 182 27.10 5.92 -31.30
N PRO A 183 27.87 6.62 -30.45
CA PRO A 183 29.26 6.29 -30.22
C PRO A 183 29.44 5.02 -29.36
N LEU A 184 28.41 4.62 -28.63
CA LEU A 184 28.38 3.47 -27.73
C LEU A 184 27.01 2.78 -27.84
N GLN A 185 26.99 1.48 -27.56
CA GLN A 185 25.80 0.66 -27.49
C GLN A 185 25.62 0.10 -26.07
N TYR A 186 24.44 -0.45 -25.77
CA TYR A 186 24.18 -1.00 -24.44
C TYR A 186 25.14 -2.15 -24.07
N ALA A 187 25.54 -2.96 -25.05
CA ALA A 187 26.49 -4.04 -24.85
C ALA A 187 27.86 -3.54 -24.35
N ASP A 188 28.32 -2.38 -24.84
CA ASP A 188 29.55 -1.73 -24.36
C ASP A 188 29.43 -1.33 -22.89
N PHE A 189 28.29 -0.75 -22.51
CA PHE A 189 28.01 -0.40 -21.11
C PHE A 189 27.99 -1.65 -20.21
N ALA A 190 27.30 -2.71 -20.64
CA ALA A 190 27.22 -3.95 -19.89
C ALA A 190 28.61 -4.58 -19.68
N HIS A 191 29.44 -4.59 -20.72
CA HIS A 191 30.82 -5.05 -20.63
C HIS A 191 31.66 -4.18 -19.69
N TRP A 192 31.63 -2.86 -19.87
CA TRP A 192 32.32 -1.90 -19.00
C TRP A 192 31.92 -2.07 -17.53
N GLN A 193 30.62 -2.18 -17.23
CA GLN A 193 30.11 -2.36 -15.87
C GLN A 193 30.68 -3.64 -15.24
N ARG A 194 30.75 -4.73 -16.01
CA ARG A 194 31.31 -6.00 -15.54
C ARG A 194 32.79 -5.87 -15.21
N GLU A 195 33.59 -5.17 -16.02
CA GLU A 195 35.02 -5.01 -15.78
C GLU A 195 35.33 -4.02 -14.65
N TRP A 196 34.61 -2.91 -14.60
CA TRP A 196 34.85 -1.83 -13.64
C TRP A 196 34.39 -2.17 -12.23
N LEU A 197 33.23 -2.82 -12.07
CA LEU A 197 32.63 -3.13 -10.77
C LEU A 197 33.20 -4.43 -10.19
N GLN A 198 34.52 -4.43 -9.94
CA GLN A 198 35.25 -5.55 -9.36
C GLN A 198 36.26 -5.06 -8.32
N GLY A 199 36.88 -5.99 -7.58
CA GLY A 199 37.98 -5.68 -6.65
C GLY A 199 37.60 -4.62 -5.62
N GLU A 200 38.48 -3.62 -5.44
CA GLU A 200 38.33 -2.54 -4.46
C GLU A 200 37.09 -1.67 -4.68
N VAL A 201 36.71 -1.43 -5.94
CA VAL A 201 35.52 -0.64 -6.28
C VAL A 201 34.26 -1.33 -5.75
N LEU A 202 34.10 -2.63 -6.06
CA LEU A 202 32.98 -3.42 -5.58
C LEU A 202 32.95 -3.49 -4.04
N GLN A 203 34.10 -3.68 -3.38
CA GLN A 203 34.16 -3.73 -1.93
C GLN A 203 33.79 -2.40 -1.27
N THR A 204 34.20 -1.27 -1.84
CA THR A 204 33.86 0.07 -1.35
C THR A 204 32.35 0.30 -1.43
N GLN A 205 31.76 -0.01 -2.58
CA GLN A 205 30.31 0.06 -2.81
C GLN A 205 29.56 -0.83 -1.81
N LEU A 206 29.96 -2.10 -1.65
CA LEU A 206 29.32 -3.05 -0.75
C LEU A 206 29.46 -2.68 0.73
N ALA A 207 30.57 -2.10 1.15
CA ALA A 207 30.81 -1.74 2.55
C ALA A 207 29.73 -0.78 3.06
N TYR A 208 29.43 0.27 2.29
CA TYR A 208 28.36 1.21 2.61
C TYR A 208 27.01 0.50 2.75
N TRP A 209 26.61 -0.29 1.76
CA TRP A 209 25.29 -0.93 1.78
C TRP A 209 25.16 -2.01 2.86
N ARG A 210 26.24 -2.73 3.20
CA ARG A 210 26.25 -3.67 4.33
C ARG A 210 26.01 -2.96 5.66
N GLU A 211 26.60 -1.79 5.85
CA GLU A 211 26.37 -0.99 7.05
C GLU A 211 24.93 -0.44 7.07
N GLN A 212 24.50 0.20 5.98
CA GLN A 212 23.18 0.83 5.89
C GLN A 212 22.01 -0.15 6.00
N LEU A 213 22.14 -1.37 5.46
CA LEU A 213 21.06 -2.36 5.40
C LEU A 213 21.19 -3.45 6.47
N ASN A 214 22.12 -3.29 7.42
CA ASN A 214 22.28 -4.23 8.52
C ASN A 214 21.02 -4.28 9.39
N GLY A 215 20.46 -5.47 9.59
CA GLY A 215 19.27 -5.66 10.42
C GLY A 215 18.01 -5.02 9.85
N ILE A 216 17.95 -4.79 8.54
CA ILE A 216 16.75 -4.29 7.87
C ILE A 216 15.54 -5.19 8.16
N SER A 217 14.44 -4.59 8.59
CA SER A 217 13.18 -5.29 8.85
C SER A 217 12.21 -5.18 7.68
N ILE A 218 11.38 -6.20 7.50
CA ILE A 218 10.23 -6.14 6.60
C ILE A 218 9.24 -5.09 7.11
N LEU A 219 8.66 -4.31 6.20
CA LEU A 219 7.57 -3.39 6.51
C LEU A 219 6.25 -4.17 6.59
N HIS A 220 5.62 -4.15 7.76
CA HIS A 220 4.34 -4.77 8.07
C HIS A 220 3.20 -3.77 7.85
N LEU A 221 2.86 -3.55 6.59
CA LEU A 221 1.71 -2.73 6.22
C LEU A 221 0.41 -3.32 6.80
N PRO A 222 -0.53 -2.50 7.30
CA PRO A 222 -1.85 -2.96 7.67
C PRO A 222 -2.65 -3.30 6.41
N THR A 223 -2.72 -4.58 6.07
CA THR A 223 -3.43 -5.10 4.90
C THR A 223 -4.89 -5.42 5.22
N ASP A 224 -5.77 -5.28 4.23
CA ASP A 224 -7.20 -5.65 4.36
C ASP A 224 -7.40 -7.17 4.28
N LYS A 225 -6.46 -7.86 3.63
CA LYS A 225 -6.48 -9.30 3.36
C LYS A 225 -5.19 -9.97 3.84
N PRO A 226 -5.24 -11.28 4.18
CA PRO A 226 -4.04 -12.02 4.57
C PRO A 226 -3.08 -12.16 3.38
N ARG A 227 -1.79 -11.94 3.62
CA ARG A 227 -0.75 -12.09 2.58
C ARG A 227 -0.68 -13.54 2.08
N PRO A 228 -0.70 -13.77 0.75
CA PRO A 228 -0.54 -15.11 0.19
C PRO A 228 0.91 -15.63 0.32
N ALA A 229 1.09 -16.95 0.40
CA ALA A 229 2.42 -17.59 0.49
C ALA A 229 3.26 -17.45 -0.79
N ILE A 230 2.63 -17.16 -1.92
CA ILE A 230 3.25 -16.88 -3.22
C ILE A 230 2.53 -15.66 -3.79
N GLN A 231 3.30 -14.66 -4.23
CA GLN A 231 2.75 -13.44 -4.83
C GLN A 231 2.08 -13.76 -6.18
N SER A 232 0.83 -13.33 -6.36
CA SER A 232 0.10 -13.48 -7.63
C SER A 232 0.40 -12.35 -8.64
N TYR A 233 1.06 -11.30 -8.16
CA TYR A 233 1.36 -10.06 -8.86
C TYR A 233 0.15 -9.25 -9.32
N GLN A 234 -1.07 -9.56 -8.84
CA GLN A 234 -2.25 -8.78 -9.17
C GLN A 234 -2.16 -7.37 -8.58
N GLY A 235 -2.43 -6.37 -9.41
CA GLY A 235 -2.31 -4.96 -9.08
C GLY A 235 -3.51 -4.15 -9.51
N ALA A 236 -3.67 -2.98 -8.90
CA ALA A 236 -4.59 -1.95 -9.34
C ALA A 236 -3.98 -0.57 -9.06
N THR A 237 -4.57 0.46 -9.65
CA THR A 237 -4.07 1.83 -9.59
C THR A 237 -5.09 2.77 -8.95
N GLN A 238 -4.59 3.70 -8.13
CA GLN A 238 -5.36 4.81 -7.57
C GLN A 238 -4.63 6.12 -7.87
N PHE A 239 -5.27 7.01 -8.60
CA PHE A 239 -4.69 8.29 -8.98
C PHE A 239 -4.77 9.31 -7.86
N LEU A 240 -3.80 10.21 -7.85
CA LEU A 240 -3.78 11.39 -6.99
C LEU A 240 -3.26 12.61 -7.74
N GLU A 241 -3.67 13.77 -7.26
CA GLU A 241 -3.23 15.06 -7.76
C GLU A 241 -2.90 15.96 -6.57
N LEU A 242 -1.79 16.68 -6.68
CA LEU A 242 -1.34 17.68 -5.73
C LEU A 242 -1.37 19.05 -6.42
N PRO A 243 -2.11 20.03 -5.88
CA PRO A 243 -2.28 21.33 -6.51
C PRO A 243 -0.96 22.11 -6.53
N LEU A 244 -0.73 22.92 -7.57
CA LEU A 244 0.50 23.71 -7.74
C LEU A 244 0.89 24.51 -6.48
N LYS A 245 -0.08 25.14 -5.81
CA LYS A 245 0.17 25.93 -4.59
C LYS A 245 0.83 25.10 -3.47
N LEU A 246 0.45 23.84 -3.32
CA LEU A 246 1.07 22.94 -2.34
C LEU A 246 2.48 22.56 -2.76
N ILE A 247 2.69 22.30 -4.05
CA ILE A 247 4.01 21.99 -4.61
C ILE A 247 4.98 23.15 -4.45
N ASP A 248 4.58 24.37 -4.80
CA ASP A 248 5.41 25.57 -4.61
C ASP A 248 5.84 25.75 -3.15
N ALA A 249 4.95 25.41 -2.21
CA ALA A 249 5.24 25.52 -0.80
C ALA A 249 6.19 24.41 -0.31
N LEU A 250 6.03 23.18 -0.81
CA LEU A 250 6.96 22.08 -0.57
C LEU A 250 8.35 22.36 -1.17
N GLU A 251 8.42 22.96 -2.36
CA GLU A 251 9.68 23.37 -2.98
C GLU A 251 10.38 24.46 -2.17
N LYS A 252 9.64 25.45 -1.65
CA LYS A 252 10.18 26.46 -0.75
C LYS A 252 10.73 25.86 0.54
N LEU A 253 9.99 24.92 1.15
CA LEU A 253 10.48 24.19 2.33
C LEU A 253 11.76 23.42 2.00
N SER A 254 11.77 22.73 0.85
CA SER A 254 12.94 21.96 0.40
C SER A 254 14.18 22.87 0.23
N GLN A 255 14.00 24.05 -0.37
CA GLN A 255 15.05 25.04 -0.53
C GLN A 255 15.55 25.61 0.81
N GLN A 256 14.67 25.81 1.79
CA GLN A 256 15.05 26.29 3.13
C GLN A 256 15.90 25.27 3.91
N GLU A 257 15.70 23.98 3.64
CA GLU A 257 16.41 22.86 4.27
C GLU A 257 17.64 22.36 3.49
N ASP A 258 17.99 23.01 2.37
CA ASP A 258 19.03 22.56 1.44
C ASP A 258 18.82 21.10 0.97
N VAL A 259 17.57 20.72 0.69
CA VAL A 259 17.17 19.41 0.18
C VAL A 259 16.40 19.52 -1.13
N THR A 260 16.27 18.38 -1.83
CA THR A 260 15.45 18.32 -3.04
C THR A 260 13.98 18.06 -2.70
N LEU A 261 13.06 18.43 -3.60
CA LEU A 261 11.64 18.08 -3.46
C LEU A 261 11.44 16.56 -3.31
N PHE A 262 12.26 15.76 -4.00
CA PHE A 262 12.26 14.31 -3.85
C PHE A 262 12.50 13.88 -2.41
N MET A 263 13.54 14.40 -1.74
CA MET A 263 13.84 14.09 -0.34
C MET A 263 12.68 14.47 0.59
N THR A 264 12.06 15.63 0.36
CA THR A 264 10.88 16.08 1.11
C THR A 264 9.69 15.14 0.96
N LEU A 265 9.39 14.70 -0.27
CA LEU A 265 8.29 13.77 -0.52
C LEU A 265 8.57 12.37 0.01
N VAL A 266 9.83 11.90 -0.05
CA VAL A 266 10.27 10.64 0.58
C VAL A 266 10.07 10.70 2.09
N ALA A 267 10.50 11.79 2.75
CA ALA A 267 10.31 11.97 4.19
C ALA A 267 8.83 12.00 4.58
N ALA A 268 7.99 12.67 3.78
CA ALA A 268 6.54 12.69 3.97
C ALA A 268 5.91 11.30 3.80
N PHE A 269 6.36 10.53 2.81
CA PHE A 269 5.85 9.18 2.59
C PHE A 269 6.32 8.20 3.66
N GLN A 270 7.57 8.28 4.12
CA GLN A 270 8.03 7.51 5.29
C GLN A 270 7.26 7.90 6.55
N THR A 271 6.93 9.18 6.74
CA THR A 271 6.06 9.62 7.83
C THR A 271 4.68 8.98 7.73
N LEU A 272 4.07 8.96 6.54
CA LEU A 272 2.80 8.26 6.30
C LEU A 272 2.91 6.78 6.71
N LEU A 273 3.92 6.07 6.22
CA LEU A 273 4.13 4.65 6.52
C LEU A 273 4.35 4.40 8.02
N TYR A 274 5.11 5.25 8.71
CA TYR A 274 5.26 5.20 10.16
C TYR A 274 3.93 5.35 10.89
N ARG A 275 3.07 6.26 10.43
CA ARG A 275 1.75 6.50 11.05
C ARG A 275 0.77 5.35 10.87
N TYR A 276 0.96 4.53 9.83
CA TYR A 276 0.16 3.34 9.58
C TYR A 276 0.71 2.07 10.26
N THR A 277 2.03 1.96 10.39
CA THR A 277 2.70 0.72 10.85
C THR A 277 3.23 0.81 12.27
N HIS A 278 3.46 2.02 12.78
CA HIS A 278 4.24 2.30 13.99
C HIS A 278 5.67 1.73 13.98
N GLN A 279 6.19 1.33 12.80
CA GLN A 279 7.59 0.90 12.65
C GLN A 279 8.50 2.11 12.50
N GLU A 280 9.52 2.19 13.36
CA GLU A 280 10.48 3.30 13.36
C GLU A 280 11.57 3.14 12.31
N ASP A 281 11.86 1.92 11.85
CA ASP A 281 12.84 1.65 10.80
C ASP A 281 12.12 1.35 9.48
N ILE A 282 12.18 2.30 8.54
CA ILE A 282 11.43 2.24 7.28
C ILE A 282 12.39 2.28 6.10
N ALA A 283 12.38 1.19 5.34
CA ALA A 283 13.06 1.09 4.06
C ALA A 283 12.06 1.11 2.90
N LEU A 284 12.36 1.92 1.88
CA LEU A 284 11.66 1.91 0.61
C LEU A 284 12.65 1.79 -0.55
N GLY A 285 12.17 1.23 -1.65
CA GLY A 285 12.90 1.25 -2.92
C GLY A 285 12.67 2.56 -3.64
N SER A 286 13.70 3.12 -4.24
CA SER A 286 13.58 4.27 -5.12
C SER A 286 14.35 4.03 -6.43
N PRO A 287 13.64 3.93 -7.57
CA PRO A 287 14.29 3.74 -8.85
C PRO A 287 15.03 5.01 -9.29
N ILE A 288 16.22 4.82 -9.85
CA ILE A 288 17.04 5.87 -10.46
C ILE A 288 17.35 5.51 -11.91
N ALA A 289 17.44 6.52 -12.78
CA ALA A 289 17.78 6.31 -14.18
C ALA A 289 19.18 5.71 -14.38
N ASN A 290 20.10 5.96 -13.43
CA ASN A 290 21.48 5.45 -13.44
C ASN A 290 22.25 5.83 -14.73
N ARG A 291 21.96 7.02 -15.29
CA ARG A 291 22.61 7.59 -16.47
C ARG A 291 23.45 8.80 -16.07
N ASN A 292 24.59 8.53 -15.45
CA ASN A 292 25.49 9.55 -14.92
C ASN A 292 26.48 10.14 -15.95
N ARG A 293 26.35 9.74 -17.22
CA ARG A 293 27.25 10.06 -18.33
C ARG A 293 26.45 10.44 -19.57
N SER A 294 26.86 11.48 -20.28
CA SER A 294 26.14 11.96 -21.47
C SER A 294 26.21 10.97 -22.64
N GLU A 295 27.27 10.16 -22.69
CA GLU A 295 27.49 9.17 -23.75
C GLU A 295 26.43 8.06 -23.75
N ILE A 296 25.78 7.79 -22.60
CA ILE A 296 24.75 6.76 -22.45
C ILE A 296 23.32 7.34 -22.37
N GLU A 297 23.17 8.66 -22.34
CA GLU A 297 21.86 9.32 -22.19
C GLU A 297 20.92 9.06 -23.37
N GLY A 298 21.49 8.95 -24.57
CA GLY A 298 20.78 8.72 -25.82
C GLY A 298 20.61 7.26 -26.22
N ILE A 299 20.98 6.30 -25.37
CA ILE A 299 20.96 4.86 -25.67
C ILE A 299 19.68 4.21 -25.13
N ILE A 300 19.00 3.40 -25.93
CA ILE A 300 17.93 2.52 -25.43
C ILE A 300 18.59 1.30 -24.75
N GLY A 301 18.16 0.97 -23.55
CA GLY A 301 18.73 -0.12 -22.76
C GLY A 301 18.21 -0.15 -21.33
N PHE A 302 18.50 -1.21 -20.58
CA PHE A 302 18.08 -1.34 -19.19
C PHE A 302 19.14 -0.79 -18.23
N PHE A 303 19.07 0.50 -17.89
CA PHE A 303 20.02 1.16 -16.99
C PHE A 303 19.48 1.32 -15.58
N VAL A 304 18.15 1.36 -15.41
CA VAL A 304 17.48 1.63 -14.13
C VAL A 304 18.09 0.79 -12.99
N ASN A 305 18.35 1.45 -11.87
CA ASN A 305 18.78 0.79 -10.64
C ASN A 305 17.82 1.16 -9.51
N SER A 306 17.68 0.30 -8.51
CA SER A 306 16.84 0.56 -7.33
C SER A 306 17.72 0.81 -6.10
N LEU A 307 17.63 2.01 -5.53
CA LEU A 307 18.29 2.35 -4.28
C LEU A 307 17.36 2.06 -3.11
N VAL A 308 17.93 1.59 -1.99
CA VAL A 308 17.16 1.38 -0.75
C VAL A 308 17.33 2.62 0.14
N ILE A 309 16.26 3.39 0.31
CA ILE A 309 16.25 4.55 1.20
C ILE A 309 15.68 4.13 2.54
N ARG A 310 16.58 3.86 3.50
CA ARG A 310 16.25 3.42 4.86
C ARG A 310 16.42 4.56 5.84
N SER A 311 15.33 4.96 6.49
CA SER A 311 15.34 6.02 7.49
C SER A 311 14.92 5.51 8.85
N ASN A 312 15.56 6.03 9.89
CA ASN A 312 15.16 5.82 11.28
C ASN A 312 14.29 6.98 11.77
N LEU A 313 13.07 6.68 12.18
CA LEU A 313 12.04 7.58 12.71
C LEU A 313 11.89 7.44 14.25
N SER A 314 12.80 6.71 14.91
CA SER A 314 12.82 6.57 16.37
C SER A 314 12.91 7.91 17.08
N GLU A 315 12.38 7.93 18.31
CA GLU A 315 12.30 9.12 19.17
C GLU A 315 11.30 10.19 18.71
N ASN A 316 10.48 9.88 17.69
CA ASN A 316 9.44 10.77 17.17
C ASN A 316 9.98 12.18 16.82
N PRO A 317 10.90 12.27 15.84
CA PRO A 317 11.54 13.52 15.46
C PRO A 317 10.53 14.54 14.93
N THR A 318 10.95 15.80 14.85
CA THR A 318 10.23 16.79 14.02
C THR A 318 10.34 16.41 12.55
N PHE A 319 9.44 16.94 11.71
CA PHE A 319 9.56 16.70 10.27
C PHE A 319 10.89 17.21 9.71
N ARG A 320 11.38 18.36 10.17
CA ARG A 320 12.68 18.92 9.77
C ARG A 320 13.85 18.00 10.13
N GLU A 321 13.85 17.44 11.34
CA GLU A 321 14.87 16.48 11.77
C GLU A 321 14.86 15.21 10.91
N LEU A 322 13.67 14.67 10.61
CA LEU A 322 13.53 13.54 9.70
C LEU A 322 14.06 13.88 8.30
N LEU A 323 13.75 15.07 7.80
CA LEU A 323 14.22 15.51 6.48
C LEU A 323 15.75 15.56 6.40
N GLY A 324 16.41 16.02 7.47
CA GLY A 324 17.86 15.94 7.60
C GLY A 324 18.38 14.50 7.55
N ARG A 325 17.73 13.56 8.26
CA ARG A 325 18.09 12.12 8.21
C ARG A 325 17.94 11.55 6.78
N VAL A 326 16.83 11.86 6.12
CA VAL A 326 16.56 11.41 4.73
C VAL A 326 17.59 11.98 3.76
N ARG A 327 17.99 13.24 3.92
CA ARG A 327 19.03 13.87 3.10
C ARG A 327 20.34 13.08 3.17
N GLU A 328 20.83 12.81 4.38
CA GLU A 328 22.10 12.08 4.60
C GLU A 328 22.05 10.68 3.96
N VAL A 329 20.97 9.93 4.21
CA VAL A 329 20.78 8.59 3.62
C VAL A 329 20.73 8.67 2.10
N THR A 330 19.99 9.62 1.54
CA THR A 330 19.83 9.76 0.09
C THR A 330 21.15 10.13 -0.59
N LEU A 331 21.94 11.04 -0.01
CA LEU A 331 23.25 11.41 -0.55
C LEU A 331 24.27 10.27 -0.46
N GLY A 332 24.24 9.51 0.64
CA GLY A 332 25.03 8.29 0.78
C GLY A 332 24.66 7.27 -0.29
N ALA A 333 23.36 7.04 -0.52
CA ALA A 333 22.84 6.12 -1.53
C ALA A 333 23.27 6.55 -2.95
N TYR A 334 23.18 7.84 -3.28
CA TYR A 334 23.65 8.37 -4.57
C TYR A 334 25.15 8.24 -4.78
N SER A 335 25.95 8.39 -3.73
CA SER A 335 27.40 8.19 -3.82
C SER A 335 27.77 6.73 -4.08
N HIS A 336 26.86 5.80 -3.80
CA HIS A 336 27.03 4.36 -3.97
C HIS A 336 26.02 3.74 -4.94
N GLN A 337 25.50 4.54 -5.87
CA GLN A 337 24.42 4.16 -6.77
C GLN A 337 24.85 3.22 -7.91
N ASP A 338 26.15 3.12 -8.17
CA ASP A 338 26.68 2.32 -9.26
C ASP A 338 26.62 0.81 -8.95
N LEU A 339 26.38 0.41 -7.69
CA LEU A 339 26.12 -0.98 -7.32
C LEU A 339 24.69 -1.37 -7.73
N PRO A 340 24.51 -2.33 -8.66
CA PRO A 340 23.20 -2.78 -9.06
C PRO A 340 22.48 -3.46 -7.88
N PHE A 341 21.19 -3.16 -7.71
CA PHE A 341 20.34 -3.75 -6.67
C PHE A 341 20.42 -5.29 -6.65
N GLU A 342 20.51 -5.88 -7.83
CA GLU A 342 20.61 -7.31 -8.03
C GLU A 342 21.87 -7.90 -7.41
N LYS A 343 22.99 -7.19 -7.60
CA LYS A 343 24.29 -7.57 -7.03
C LYS A 343 24.27 -7.35 -5.51
N LEU A 344 23.60 -6.30 -5.04
CA LEU A 344 23.41 -6.05 -3.62
C LEU A 344 22.62 -7.18 -2.94
N VAL A 345 21.50 -7.62 -3.52
CA VAL A 345 20.71 -8.75 -3.00
C VAL A 345 21.52 -10.05 -3.02
N GLU A 346 22.30 -10.29 -4.07
CA GLU A 346 23.20 -11.45 -4.15
C GLU A 346 24.20 -11.46 -2.98
N GLU A 347 24.83 -10.32 -2.67
CA GLU A 347 25.89 -10.22 -1.66
C GLU A 347 25.39 -10.13 -0.21
N LEU A 348 24.17 -9.62 0.02
CA LEU A 348 23.57 -9.53 1.35
C LEU A 348 22.87 -10.83 1.79
N HIS A 349 22.51 -11.70 0.84
CA HIS A 349 21.78 -12.95 1.09
C HIS A 349 20.57 -12.79 2.03
N PRO A 350 19.64 -11.84 1.77
CA PRO A 350 18.44 -11.73 2.58
C PRO A 350 17.61 -13.01 2.49
N GLU A 351 16.76 -13.26 3.50
CA GLU A 351 15.87 -14.42 3.51
C GLU A 351 15.00 -14.42 2.24
N ARG A 352 15.08 -15.50 1.46
CA ARG A 352 14.31 -15.62 0.22
C ARG A 352 12.87 -15.94 0.56
N ASN A 353 11.95 -15.11 0.08
CA ASN A 353 10.53 -15.28 0.28
C ASN A 353 9.79 -15.06 -1.06
N LEU A 354 8.82 -15.92 -1.38
CA LEU A 354 8.02 -15.82 -2.60
C LEU A 354 6.78 -14.92 -2.43
N SER A 355 6.49 -14.47 -1.21
CA SER A 355 5.35 -13.61 -0.86
C SER A 355 5.64 -12.11 -0.95
N HIS A 356 6.91 -11.69 -1.02
CA HIS A 356 7.29 -10.28 -1.03
C HIS A 356 8.66 -10.05 -1.65
N HIS A 357 8.88 -8.81 -2.10
CA HIS A 357 10.15 -8.37 -2.67
C HIS A 357 11.25 -8.27 -1.59
N PRO A 358 12.51 -8.63 -1.89
CA PRO A 358 13.61 -8.53 -0.93
C PRO A 358 13.91 -7.07 -0.56
N LEU A 359 14.39 -6.86 0.68
CA LEU A 359 14.84 -5.59 1.27
C LEU A 359 13.77 -4.50 1.45
N PHE A 360 12.79 -4.37 0.57
CA PHE A 360 11.71 -3.39 0.71
C PHE A 360 10.41 -3.88 0.07
N GLN A 361 9.29 -3.44 0.63
CA GLN A 361 7.93 -3.81 0.19
C GLN A 361 7.23 -2.66 -0.53
N VAL A 362 7.78 -1.45 -0.40
CA VAL A 362 7.19 -0.21 -0.89
C VAL A 362 8.18 0.51 -1.80
N VAL A 363 7.67 1.08 -2.89
CA VAL A 363 8.46 1.88 -3.82
C VAL A 363 8.00 3.34 -3.81
N PHE A 364 8.95 4.26 -3.89
CA PHE A 364 8.70 5.67 -4.13
C PHE A 364 9.49 6.15 -5.36
N GLY A 365 8.76 6.47 -6.43
CA GLY A 365 9.29 7.00 -7.68
C GLY A 365 8.93 8.47 -7.86
N PHE A 366 9.90 9.28 -8.29
CA PHE A 366 9.68 10.68 -8.62
C PHE A 366 10.33 11.01 -9.97
N GLN A 367 9.50 11.20 -10.99
CA GLN A 367 9.96 11.52 -12.33
C GLN A 367 9.90 13.04 -12.55
N ASN A 368 11.06 13.66 -12.64
CA ASN A 368 11.21 15.10 -12.89
C ASN A 368 11.77 15.40 -14.30
N ALA A 369 11.93 14.38 -15.15
CA ALA A 369 12.44 14.55 -16.50
C ALA A 369 11.32 15.07 -17.42
N PRO A 370 11.54 16.16 -18.17
CA PRO A 370 10.58 16.62 -19.17
C PRO A 370 10.50 15.60 -20.31
N MET A 371 9.34 14.97 -20.48
CA MET A 371 9.04 14.21 -21.70
C MET A 371 8.81 15.23 -22.82
N SER A 372 9.62 15.19 -23.87
CA SER A 372 9.42 16.03 -25.05
C SER A 372 8.07 15.73 -25.70
N SER A 373 7.40 16.76 -26.22
CA SER A 373 6.19 16.60 -27.02
C SER A 373 6.46 15.66 -28.19
N LEU A 374 5.62 14.64 -28.37
CA LEU A 374 5.70 13.79 -29.56
C LEU A 374 5.12 14.58 -30.74
N GLU A 375 5.99 15.07 -31.62
CA GLU A 375 5.58 15.78 -32.83
C GLU A 375 5.62 14.85 -34.03
N LEU A 376 4.44 14.61 -34.61
CA LEU A 376 4.28 13.76 -35.79
C LEU A 376 3.57 14.58 -36.88
N PRO A 377 4.27 15.04 -37.94
CA PRO A 377 3.64 15.87 -38.97
C PRO A 377 2.40 15.21 -39.58
N GLY A 378 1.26 15.89 -39.49
CA GLY A 378 -0.03 15.39 -39.98
C GLY A 378 -0.83 14.53 -38.98
N LEU A 379 -0.33 14.36 -37.75
CA LEU A 379 -0.95 13.56 -36.69
C LEU A 379 -0.99 14.34 -35.37
N VAL A 380 -2.02 14.07 -34.58
CA VAL A 380 -2.16 14.52 -33.19
C VAL A 380 -2.07 13.28 -32.30
N PRO A 381 -0.94 13.04 -31.62
CA PRO A 381 -0.81 11.91 -30.70
C PRO A 381 -1.53 12.20 -29.39
N SER A 382 -2.14 11.16 -28.83
CA SER A 382 -2.76 11.14 -27.51
C SER A 382 -2.42 9.84 -26.80
N PHE A 383 -1.66 9.89 -25.72
CA PHE A 383 -1.32 8.67 -24.98
C PHE A 383 -2.53 8.18 -24.17
N MET A 384 -2.75 6.87 -24.22
CA MET A 384 -3.84 6.23 -23.52
C MET A 384 -3.36 5.72 -22.15
N ASN A 385 -4.16 5.97 -21.11
CA ASN A 385 -3.91 5.35 -19.81
C ASN A 385 -4.16 3.84 -19.90
N ILE A 386 -3.14 3.07 -19.53
CA ILE A 386 -3.22 1.61 -19.42
C ILE A 386 -3.41 1.30 -17.94
N ASP A 387 -4.52 0.64 -17.61
CA ASP A 387 -4.70 0.12 -16.25
C ASP A 387 -3.78 -1.09 -16.07
N LEU A 388 -2.63 -0.86 -15.44
CA LEU A 388 -1.67 -1.91 -15.12
C LEU A 388 -2.26 -2.80 -14.03
N LYS A 389 -2.78 -3.96 -14.45
CA LYS A 389 -3.35 -4.97 -13.55
C LYS A 389 -2.30 -5.78 -12.80
N LYS A 390 -1.03 -5.36 -12.84
CA LYS A 390 0.08 -6.08 -12.21
C LYS A 390 0.97 -5.15 -11.39
N THR A 391 1.49 -5.66 -10.28
CA THR A 391 2.52 -5.01 -9.48
C THR A 391 3.44 -6.04 -8.83
N ARG A 392 4.71 -5.66 -8.65
CA ARG A 392 5.76 -6.48 -8.03
C ARG A 392 5.93 -6.17 -6.54
N PHE A 393 5.33 -5.09 -6.06
CA PHE A 393 5.47 -4.59 -4.71
C PHE A 393 4.12 -4.59 -4.01
N ASP A 394 4.12 -4.38 -2.69
CA ASP A 394 2.87 -4.28 -1.96
C ASP A 394 2.17 -2.95 -2.28
N LEU A 395 2.98 -1.90 -2.39
CA LEU A 395 2.54 -0.54 -2.63
C LEU A 395 3.64 0.26 -3.35
N GLU A 396 3.27 1.05 -4.35
CA GLU A 396 4.19 1.93 -5.08
C GLU A 396 3.54 3.30 -5.20
N LEU A 397 4.28 4.37 -4.90
CA LEU A 397 3.87 5.74 -5.16
C LEU A 397 4.78 6.34 -6.22
N HIS A 398 4.22 6.61 -7.39
CA HIS A 398 4.92 7.28 -8.49
C HIS A 398 4.35 8.67 -8.69
N LEU A 399 5.21 9.67 -8.72
CA LEU A 399 4.84 11.08 -8.86
C LEU A 399 5.60 11.72 -10.02
N TRP A 400 4.95 12.62 -10.76
CA TRP A 400 5.56 13.37 -11.86
C TRP A 400 4.98 14.78 -11.97
N LYS A 401 5.78 15.72 -12.48
CA LYS A 401 5.34 17.09 -12.75
C LYS A 401 4.53 17.15 -14.04
N CYS A 402 3.41 17.85 -14.02
CA CYS A 402 2.70 18.23 -15.23
C CYS A 402 3.33 19.52 -15.80
N SER A 403 4.00 19.43 -16.95
CA SER A 403 4.44 20.60 -17.73
C SER A 403 3.50 20.84 -18.92
N GLU A 404 3.61 22.02 -19.55
CA GLU A 404 2.87 22.36 -20.78
C GLU A 404 3.09 21.36 -21.93
N ASP A 405 4.19 20.61 -21.94
CA ASP A 405 4.46 19.58 -22.95
C ASP A 405 3.64 18.29 -22.74
N PHE A 406 3.08 18.10 -21.53
CA PHE A 406 2.21 16.97 -21.19
C PHE A 406 0.76 17.13 -21.72
N ARG A 407 0.51 18.16 -22.54
CA ARG A 407 -0.78 18.44 -23.23
C ARG A 407 -1.28 17.28 -24.09
N SER A 408 -0.40 16.39 -24.54
CA SER A 408 -0.72 15.27 -25.44
C SER A 408 -0.76 13.89 -24.77
N LEU A 409 -0.57 13.79 -23.45
CA LEU A 409 -0.38 12.52 -22.74
C LEU A 409 -1.58 12.06 -21.89
N GLY A 410 -2.65 12.85 -21.80
CA GLY A 410 -3.80 12.58 -20.92
C GLY A 410 -5.07 12.12 -21.64
N GLY A 411 -5.22 10.83 -21.93
CA GLY A 411 -6.43 10.23 -22.49
C GLY A 411 -7.59 10.03 -21.50
N GLY A 412 -8.01 11.06 -20.77
CA GLY A 412 -9.19 11.02 -19.91
C GLY A 412 -9.89 12.37 -19.77
N ASN A 413 -11.16 12.38 -19.36
CA ASN A 413 -11.97 13.58 -19.03
C ASN A 413 -11.46 14.30 -17.77
N TRP A 414 -10.16 14.48 -17.63
CA TRP A 414 -9.56 15.20 -16.52
C TRP A 414 -9.43 16.67 -16.94
N GLU A 415 -10.19 17.53 -16.26
CA GLU A 415 -9.98 18.97 -16.37
C GLU A 415 -8.53 19.31 -16.00
N TYR A 416 -7.94 20.21 -16.78
CA TYR A 416 -6.52 20.51 -16.78
C TYR A 416 -6.13 21.29 -15.51
N SER A 417 -5.02 20.92 -14.86
CA SER A 417 -4.51 21.59 -13.68
C SER A 417 -2.97 21.51 -13.63
N GLU A 418 -2.34 22.67 -13.40
CA GLU A 418 -0.91 22.75 -13.10
C GLU A 418 -0.63 22.12 -11.72
N GLY A 419 0.47 21.38 -11.58
CA GLY A 419 0.83 20.73 -10.31
C GLY A 419 1.62 19.42 -10.49
N LEU A 420 1.55 18.56 -9.46
CA LEU A 420 2.14 17.23 -9.46
C LEU A 420 1.01 16.20 -9.56
N ARG A 421 1.14 15.24 -10.46
CA ARG A 421 0.25 14.08 -10.54
C ARG A 421 0.96 12.85 -10.02
N GLY A 422 0.17 11.87 -9.65
CA GLY A 422 0.68 10.61 -9.17
C GLY A 422 -0.27 9.46 -9.37
N VAL A 423 0.30 8.27 -9.26
CA VAL A 423 -0.42 7.02 -9.15
C VAL A 423 0.13 6.23 -7.98
N MET A 424 -0.78 5.68 -7.18
CA MET A 424 -0.50 4.68 -6.19
C MET A 424 -0.88 3.32 -6.77
N VAL A 425 0.12 2.48 -7.05
CA VAL A 425 -0.08 1.10 -7.53
C VAL A 425 -0.05 0.19 -6.31
N TYR A 426 -1.00 -0.73 -6.18
CA TYR A 426 -1.11 -1.57 -4.99
C TYR A 426 -1.48 -3.01 -5.32
N ASN A 427 -1.03 -3.93 -4.49
CA ASN A 427 -1.34 -5.35 -4.61
C ASN A 427 -2.79 -5.63 -4.14
N THR A 428 -3.63 -6.12 -5.05
CA THR A 428 -5.06 -6.35 -4.77
C THR A 428 -5.32 -7.58 -3.91
N ASP A 429 -4.34 -8.47 -3.75
CA ASP A 429 -4.38 -9.57 -2.78
C ASP A 429 -4.20 -9.06 -1.33
N LEU A 430 -3.69 -7.83 -1.16
CA LEU A 430 -3.42 -7.25 0.16
C LEU A 430 -4.39 -6.12 0.51
N PHE A 431 -4.74 -5.27 -0.46
CA PHE A 431 -5.51 -4.06 -0.20
C PHE A 431 -6.81 -4.01 -1.00
N ASP A 432 -7.80 -3.38 -0.39
CA ASP A 432 -9.02 -2.92 -1.03
C ASP A 432 -8.85 -1.48 -1.50
N LYS A 433 -9.56 -1.14 -2.59
CA LYS A 433 -9.52 0.20 -3.19
C LYS A 433 -9.83 1.31 -2.16
N ALA A 434 -10.77 1.05 -1.25
CA ALA A 434 -11.17 2.03 -0.23
C ALA A 434 -10.02 2.40 0.72
N THR A 435 -9.16 1.44 1.07
CA THR A 435 -8.01 1.66 1.95
C THR A 435 -6.95 2.51 1.27
N ILE A 436 -6.67 2.23 -0.01
CA ILE A 436 -5.70 3.00 -0.80
C ILE A 436 -6.19 4.41 -1.11
N SER A 437 -7.48 4.56 -1.46
CA SER A 437 -8.08 5.90 -1.62
C SER A 437 -7.95 6.73 -0.34
N ARG A 438 -8.10 6.11 0.83
CA ARG A 438 -7.91 6.79 2.12
C ARG A 438 -6.45 7.17 2.36
N MET A 439 -5.52 6.26 2.09
CA MET A 439 -4.07 6.53 2.18
C MET A 439 -3.66 7.73 1.32
N VAL A 440 -4.24 7.87 0.12
CA VAL A 440 -4.01 9.02 -0.76
C VAL A 440 -4.49 10.32 -0.13
N GLU A 441 -5.70 10.37 0.44
CA GLU A 441 -6.22 11.58 1.09
C GLU A 441 -5.45 11.93 2.37
N HIS A 442 -5.04 10.91 3.12
CA HIS A 442 -4.15 11.06 4.27
C HIS A 442 -2.79 11.64 3.86
N PHE A 443 -2.20 11.19 2.74
CA PHE A 443 -0.95 11.73 2.23
C PHE A 443 -1.08 13.21 1.85
N LYS A 444 -2.18 13.60 1.20
CA LYS A 444 -2.46 15.02 0.85
C LYS A 444 -2.60 15.90 2.09
N THR A 445 -3.34 15.42 3.09
CA THR A 445 -3.53 16.12 4.38
C THR A 445 -2.19 16.30 5.09
N LEU A 446 -1.40 15.22 5.16
CA LEU A 446 -0.09 15.22 5.77
C LEU A 446 0.86 16.22 5.08
N LEU A 447 0.94 16.23 3.75
CA LEU A 447 1.76 17.19 3.00
C LEU A 447 1.37 18.64 3.30
N SER A 448 0.06 18.93 3.38
CA SER A 448 -0.44 20.27 3.71
C SER A 448 -0.05 20.68 5.13
N ALA A 449 -0.08 19.73 6.08
CA ALA A 449 0.29 19.97 7.46
C ALA A 449 1.79 20.16 7.66
N ILE A 450 2.62 19.40 6.94
CA ILE A 450 4.07 19.54 6.92
C ILE A 450 4.48 20.96 6.52
N VAL A 451 3.87 21.48 5.44
CA VAL A 451 4.13 22.85 4.98
C VAL A 451 3.69 23.89 6.01
N ALA A 452 2.58 23.64 6.72
CA ALA A 452 2.06 24.56 7.72
C ALA A 452 2.92 24.63 8.99
N ASN A 453 3.47 23.50 9.45
CA ASN A 453 4.32 23.44 10.65
C ASN A 453 5.36 22.31 10.56
N PRO A 454 6.53 22.53 9.92
CA PRO A 454 7.59 21.52 9.80
C PRO A 454 8.32 21.22 11.13
N GLU A 455 8.10 22.03 12.18
CA GLU A 455 8.64 21.78 13.53
C GLU A 455 7.78 20.82 14.35
N GLU A 456 6.60 20.44 13.86
CA GLU A 456 5.75 19.48 14.55
C GLU A 456 6.37 18.08 14.51
N ARG A 457 6.13 17.31 15.58
CA ARG A 457 6.55 15.91 15.62
C ARG A 457 5.76 15.07 14.63
N ILE A 458 6.42 14.12 13.98
CA ILE A 458 5.81 13.30 12.93
C ILE A 458 4.57 12.51 13.40
N ALA A 459 4.52 12.11 14.68
CA ALA A 459 3.35 11.44 15.28
C ALA A 459 2.13 12.36 15.47
N ASN A 460 2.34 13.66 15.57
CA ASN A 460 1.31 14.65 15.86
C ASN A 460 0.74 15.33 14.62
N LEU A 461 1.44 15.24 13.47
CA LEU A 461 0.95 15.80 12.22
C LEU A 461 -0.45 15.24 11.90
N PRO A 462 -1.44 16.07 11.54
CA PRO A 462 -2.77 15.61 11.21
C PRO A 462 -2.74 14.72 9.97
N LEU A 463 -3.50 13.62 10.04
CA LEU A 463 -3.62 12.62 8.98
C LEU A 463 -5.03 12.59 8.38
N LEU A 464 -6.04 12.67 9.26
CA LEU A 464 -7.44 12.60 8.87
C LEU A 464 -7.87 13.90 8.18
N SER A 465 -8.65 13.76 7.12
CA SER A 465 -9.40 14.89 6.55
C SER A 465 -10.45 15.42 7.55
N GLU A 466 -10.93 16.65 7.34
CA GLU A 466 -12.01 17.21 8.18
C GLU A 466 -13.27 16.33 8.17
N ALA A 467 -13.58 15.72 7.02
CA ALA A 467 -14.72 14.81 6.87
C ALA A 467 -14.55 13.54 7.71
N GLU A 468 -13.37 12.92 7.68
CA GLU A 468 -13.08 11.73 8.51
C GLU A 468 -13.04 12.07 9.99
N LEU A 469 -12.47 13.22 10.35
CA LEU A 469 -12.46 13.70 11.73
C LEU A 469 -13.90 13.89 12.25
N HIS A 470 -14.78 14.48 11.44
CA HIS A 470 -16.20 14.61 11.77
C HIS A 470 -16.88 13.25 11.93
N GLN A 471 -16.61 12.31 11.02
CA GLN A 471 -17.17 10.96 11.11
C GLN A 471 -16.77 10.26 12.41
N VAL A 472 -15.49 10.29 12.77
CA VAL A 472 -14.98 9.63 13.98
C VAL A 472 -15.44 10.34 15.26
N LEU A 473 -15.39 11.68 15.29
CA LEU A 473 -15.69 12.44 16.51
C LEU A 473 -17.18 12.65 16.74
N VAL A 474 -18.00 12.75 15.69
CA VAL A 474 -19.42 13.11 15.77
C VAL A 474 -20.30 11.94 15.38
N GLU A 475 -20.17 11.42 14.16
CA GLU A 475 -21.13 10.43 13.62
C GLU A 475 -21.10 9.11 14.39
N TRP A 476 -19.92 8.56 14.64
CA TRP A 476 -19.77 7.33 15.42
C TRP A 476 -20.09 7.51 16.90
N ASN A 477 -19.96 8.74 17.43
CA ASN A 477 -20.24 9.06 18.83
C ASN A 477 -21.67 9.56 19.07
N ASN A 478 -22.54 9.58 18.04
CA ASN A 478 -23.93 9.97 18.17
C ASN A 478 -24.77 8.86 18.86
N THR A 479 -24.43 8.58 20.11
CA THR A 479 -24.99 7.53 20.96
C THR A 479 -26.04 8.07 21.93
N GLN A 480 -26.40 9.35 21.82
CA GLN A 480 -27.41 9.96 22.67
C GLN A 480 -28.78 9.31 22.42
N ALA A 481 -29.33 8.70 23.47
CA ALA A 481 -30.65 8.11 23.46
C ALA A 481 -31.45 8.65 24.65
N ASP A 482 -32.76 8.83 24.46
CA ASP A 482 -33.64 9.23 25.54
C ASP A 482 -33.89 8.05 26.49
N TYR A 483 -33.48 8.21 27.74
CA TYR A 483 -33.80 7.28 28.83
C TYR A 483 -34.10 8.06 30.13
N PRO A 484 -34.90 7.50 31.06
CA PRO A 484 -35.20 8.17 32.32
C PRO A 484 -33.94 8.34 33.19
N GLN A 485 -33.43 9.57 33.30
CA GLN A 485 -32.23 9.90 34.09
C GLN A 485 -32.53 10.06 35.59
N ASP A 486 -33.79 10.28 35.94
CA ASP A 486 -34.28 10.50 37.30
C ASP A 486 -34.62 9.19 38.03
N LYS A 487 -34.44 8.03 37.38
CA LYS A 487 -34.87 6.74 37.92
C LYS A 487 -33.77 5.71 37.94
N CYS A 488 -33.67 5.02 39.07
CA CYS A 488 -32.85 3.83 39.22
C CYS A 488 -33.53 2.60 38.60
N ILE A 489 -32.74 1.57 38.25
CA ILE A 489 -33.25 0.30 37.69
C ILE A 489 -34.32 -0.34 38.59
N HIS A 490 -34.13 -0.31 39.91
CA HIS A 490 -35.13 -0.87 40.85
C HIS A 490 -36.45 -0.09 40.83
N GLN A 491 -36.44 1.23 40.61
CA GLN A 491 -37.66 2.04 40.49
C GLN A 491 -38.38 1.79 39.15
N LEU A 492 -37.62 1.54 38.07
CA LEU A 492 -38.21 1.10 36.80
C LEU A 492 -38.84 -0.30 36.93
N PHE A 493 -38.20 -1.19 37.67
CA PHE A 493 -38.78 -2.49 38.04
C PHE A 493 -40.06 -2.33 38.86
N GLU A 494 -40.08 -1.48 39.89
CA GLU A 494 -41.26 -1.20 40.70
C GLU A 494 -42.43 -0.64 39.89
N LYS A 495 -42.14 0.24 38.92
CA LYS A 495 -43.16 0.71 37.98
C LYS A 495 -43.78 -0.45 37.19
N LYS A 496 -42.96 -1.42 36.75
CA LYS A 496 -43.46 -2.63 36.07
C LYS A 496 -44.24 -3.55 37.00
N VAL A 497 -43.90 -3.61 38.29
CA VAL A 497 -44.67 -4.34 39.30
C VAL A 497 -46.07 -3.75 39.43
N GLN A 498 -46.21 -2.43 39.41
CA GLN A 498 -47.53 -1.77 39.45
C GLN A 498 -48.35 -2.00 38.17
N GLU A 499 -47.69 -2.06 37.01
CA GLU A 499 -48.36 -2.29 35.72
C GLU A 499 -48.78 -3.76 35.52
N TYR A 500 -47.99 -4.72 36.02
CA TYR A 500 -48.14 -6.16 35.74
C TYR A 500 -47.89 -7.06 36.97
N PRO A 501 -48.63 -6.90 38.07
CA PRO A 501 -48.32 -7.56 39.35
C PRO A 501 -48.33 -9.10 39.27
N ASP A 502 -49.33 -9.68 38.60
CA ASP A 502 -49.54 -11.13 38.49
C ASP A 502 -48.69 -11.81 37.40
N SER A 503 -47.95 -11.05 36.60
CA SER A 503 -47.13 -11.60 35.52
C SER A 503 -45.87 -12.26 36.09
N ILE A 504 -45.45 -13.38 35.50
CA ILE A 504 -44.23 -14.08 35.90
C ILE A 504 -43.01 -13.21 35.61
N ALA A 505 -42.24 -12.88 36.65
CA ALA A 505 -41.01 -12.09 36.55
C ALA A 505 -39.75 -12.96 36.52
N VAL A 506 -39.73 -14.04 37.31
CA VAL A 506 -38.59 -14.98 37.40
C VAL A 506 -39.10 -16.41 37.35
N ASN A 507 -38.44 -17.25 36.56
CA ASN A 507 -38.69 -18.67 36.48
C ASN A 507 -37.38 -19.43 36.65
N PHE A 508 -37.34 -20.35 37.61
CA PHE A 508 -36.18 -21.20 37.87
C PHE A 508 -36.62 -22.61 38.26
N ALA A 509 -36.27 -23.59 37.43
CA ALA A 509 -36.72 -24.97 37.54
C ALA A 509 -38.27 -25.06 37.69
N ASN A 510 -38.76 -25.59 38.82
CA ASN A 510 -40.19 -25.76 39.08
C ASN A 510 -40.79 -24.62 39.94
N LYS A 511 -40.04 -23.53 40.16
CA LYS A 511 -40.48 -22.39 40.96
C LYS A 511 -40.59 -21.15 40.07
N GLN A 512 -41.64 -20.38 40.28
CA GLN A 512 -41.89 -19.11 39.60
C GLN A 512 -42.20 -18.05 40.64
N LEU A 513 -41.80 -16.81 40.37
CA LEU A 513 -42.27 -15.63 41.10
C LEU A 513 -42.94 -14.67 40.14
N THR A 514 -44.09 -14.14 40.55
CA THR A 514 -44.69 -12.98 39.90
C THR A 514 -43.89 -11.71 40.20
N TYR A 515 -44.15 -10.63 39.46
CA TYR A 515 -43.56 -9.31 39.74
C TYR A 515 -43.86 -8.85 41.17
N GLU A 516 -45.10 -9.01 41.64
CA GLU A 516 -45.49 -8.63 43.01
C GLU A 516 -44.77 -9.46 44.08
N GLU A 517 -44.68 -10.78 43.88
CA GLU A 517 -43.98 -11.67 44.80
C GLU A 517 -42.49 -11.34 44.86
N LEU A 518 -41.84 -11.15 43.71
CA LEU A 518 -40.43 -10.77 43.64
C LEU A 518 -40.19 -9.41 44.33
N ASN A 519 -41.04 -8.42 44.05
CA ASN A 519 -40.92 -7.10 44.66
C ASN A 519 -41.04 -7.18 46.18
N THR A 520 -42.06 -7.87 46.67
CA THR A 520 -42.30 -8.05 48.12
C THR A 520 -41.12 -8.71 48.81
N ARG A 521 -40.56 -9.78 48.22
CA ARG A 521 -39.38 -10.47 48.77
C ARG A 521 -38.14 -9.58 48.77
N SER A 522 -37.92 -8.84 47.68
CA SER A 522 -36.78 -7.92 47.58
C SER A 522 -36.91 -6.71 48.53
N ASN A 523 -38.12 -6.18 48.75
CA ASN A 523 -38.38 -5.09 49.71
C ASN A 523 -38.06 -5.51 51.13
N LYS A 524 -38.53 -6.69 51.53
CA LYS A 524 -38.23 -7.26 52.85
C LYS A 524 -36.72 -7.42 53.08
N LEU A 525 -36.01 -7.95 52.09
CA LEU A 525 -34.56 -8.04 52.14
C LEU A 525 -33.91 -6.65 52.21
N ALA A 526 -34.40 -5.68 51.46
CA ALA A 526 -33.86 -4.34 51.44
C ALA A 526 -34.00 -3.63 52.81
N HIS A 527 -35.17 -3.69 53.44
CA HIS A 527 -35.39 -3.17 54.80
C HIS A 527 -34.47 -3.86 55.82
N HIS A 528 -34.26 -5.17 55.68
CA HIS A 528 -33.31 -5.90 56.52
C HIS A 528 -31.88 -5.40 56.34
N LEU A 529 -31.44 -5.24 55.09
CA LEU A 529 -30.11 -4.72 54.75
C LEU A 529 -29.91 -3.29 55.28
N GLN A 530 -30.93 -2.42 55.18
CA GLN A 530 -30.86 -1.06 55.74
C GLN A 530 -30.68 -1.05 57.26
N LYS A 531 -31.34 -1.96 58.00
CA LYS A 531 -31.18 -2.06 59.45
C LYS A 531 -29.76 -2.42 59.88
N ILE A 532 -29.03 -3.16 59.05
CA ILE A 532 -27.63 -3.53 59.31
C ILE A 532 -26.63 -2.55 58.70
N GLY A 533 -27.11 -1.39 58.22
CA GLY A 533 -26.27 -0.28 57.80
C GLY A 533 -26.00 -0.21 56.29
N VAL A 534 -26.69 -0.98 55.46
CA VAL A 534 -26.61 -0.81 54.00
C VAL A 534 -27.35 0.47 53.60
N CYS A 535 -26.62 1.37 52.94
CA CYS A 535 -27.14 2.60 52.37
C CYS A 535 -26.33 2.96 51.11
N SER A 536 -26.48 4.19 50.59
CA SER A 536 -25.70 4.68 49.45
C SER A 536 -24.20 4.45 49.64
N GLU A 537 -23.51 4.04 48.57
CA GLU A 537 -22.06 3.75 48.55
C GLU A 537 -21.63 2.52 49.38
N VAL A 538 -22.55 1.77 50.00
CA VAL A 538 -22.20 0.55 50.74
C VAL A 538 -22.14 -0.65 49.80
N LEU A 539 -20.98 -1.33 49.79
CA LEU A 539 -20.74 -2.55 49.03
C LEU A 539 -21.21 -3.79 49.78
N VAL A 540 -22.10 -4.56 49.15
CA VAL A 540 -22.64 -5.82 49.65
C VAL A 540 -22.16 -6.96 48.75
N GLY A 541 -21.34 -7.85 49.29
CA GLY A 541 -20.92 -9.07 48.57
C GLY A 541 -22.12 -9.97 48.36
N ILE A 542 -22.26 -10.58 47.18
CA ILE A 542 -23.30 -11.57 46.91
C ILE A 542 -22.67 -12.83 46.34
N CYS A 543 -22.68 -13.91 47.12
CA CYS A 543 -22.22 -15.23 46.71
C CYS A 543 -23.36 -16.24 46.86
N ILE A 544 -24.21 -16.33 45.84
CA ILE A 544 -25.38 -17.21 45.81
C ILE A 544 -25.30 -18.03 44.53
N SER A 545 -25.58 -19.34 44.62
CA SER A 545 -25.72 -20.18 43.43
C SER A 545 -26.91 -19.70 42.57
N GLN A 546 -26.89 -20.00 41.26
CA GLN A 546 -28.01 -19.65 40.37
C GLN A 546 -29.35 -20.13 40.94
N SER A 547 -30.22 -19.18 41.28
CA SER A 547 -31.47 -19.44 42.01
C SER A 547 -32.37 -18.20 41.99
N ILE A 548 -33.62 -18.34 42.45
CA ILE A 548 -34.55 -17.21 42.61
C ILE A 548 -34.00 -16.21 43.64
N GLU A 549 -33.38 -16.75 44.69
CA GLU A 549 -32.79 -16.01 45.80
C GLU A 549 -31.69 -15.06 45.31
N MET A 550 -30.97 -15.40 44.23
CA MET A 550 -30.00 -14.51 43.61
C MET A 550 -30.65 -13.21 43.09
N ILE A 551 -31.77 -13.32 42.36
CA ILE A 551 -32.48 -12.14 41.83
C ILE A 551 -33.11 -11.31 42.95
N VAL A 552 -33.66 -11.98 43.97
CA VAL A 552 -34.14 -11.33 45.19
C VAL A 552 -33.00 -10.56 45.89
N GLY A 553 -31.82 -11.17 45.97
CA GLY A 553 -30.60 -10.59 46.53
C GLY A 553 -30.17 -9.33 45.79
N LEU A 554 -30.03 -9.41 44.47
CA LEU A 554 -29.62 -8.28 43.63
C LEU A 554 -30.60 -7.10 43.76
N LEU A 555 -31.90 -7.35 43.62
CA LEU A 555 -32.92 -6.31 43.75
C LEU A 555 -32.98 -5.76 45.18
N GLY A 556 -32.86 -6.61 46.19
CA GLY A 556 -32.87 -6.21 47.60
C GLY A 556 -31.70 -5.30 47.96
N ILE A 557 -30.49 -5.60 47.46
CA ILE A 557 -29.32 -4.74 47.64
C ILE A 557 -29.53 -3.37 46.98
N LEU A 558 -29.99 -3.35 45.72
CA LEU A 558 -30.24 -2.11 44.99
C LEU A 558 -31.32 -1.25 45.66
N LYS A 559 -32.39 -1.88 46.14
CA LYS A 559 -33.49 -1.22 46.88
C LYS A 559 -33.04 -0.71 48.25
N ALA A 560 -32.09 -1.38 48.90
CA ALA A 560 -31.49 -0.88 50.15
C ALA A 560 -30.61 0.37 49.92
N GLY A 561 -30.28 0.69 48.65
CA GLY A 561 -29.37 1.77 48.27
C GLY A 561 -27.90 1.33 48.15
N GLY A 562 -27.61 0.05 48.39
CA GLY A 562 -26.25 -0.50 48.27
C GLY A 562 -25.90 -0.90 46.84
N ALA A 563 -24.60 -1.13 46.61
CA ALA A 563 -24.09 -1.73 45.38
C ALA A 563 -23.64 -3.17 45.65
N TYR A 564 -23.97 -4.10 44.76
CA TYR A 564 -23.60 -5.50 44.93
C TYR A 564 -22.23 -5.80 44.33
N VAL A 565 -21.44 -6.63 45.01
CA VAL A 565 -20.18 -7.19 44.53
C VAL A 565 -20.40 -8.66 44.23
N PRO A 566 -20.51 -9.08 42.96
CA PRO A 566 -20.81 -10.46 42.61
C PRO A 566 -19.60 -11.37 42.87
N LEU A 567 -19.85 -12.47 43.58
CA LEU A 567 -18.86 -13.47 43.95
C LEU A 567 -19.31 -14.84 43.41
N ASP A 568 -18.59 -15.38 42.42
CA ASP A 568 -18.91 -16.68 41.85
C ASP A 568 -18.52 -17.80 42.82
N SER A 569 -19.51 -18.57 43.26
CA SER A 569 -19.33 -19.71 44.17
C SER A 569 -18.39 -20.81 43.66
N SER A 570 -18.08 -20.85 42.35
CA SER A 570 -17.12 -21.79 41.75
C SER A 570 -15.67 -21.37 41.93
N TYR A 571 -15.41 -20.13 42.36
CA TYR A 571 -14.04 -19.65 42.57
C TYR A 571 -13.38 -20.30 43.79
N PRO A 572 -12.05 -20.50 43.76
CA PRO A 572 -11.30 -20.94 44.92
C PRO A 572 -11.49 -19.98 46.10
N GLN A 573 -11.51 -20.52 47.31
CA GLN A 573 -11.71 -19.76 48.55
C GLN A 573 -10.75 -18.57 48.67
N GLU A 574 -9.47 -18.75 48.36
CA GLU A 574 -8.47 -17.69 48.42
C GLU A 574 -8.83 -16.48 47.53
N ARG A 575 -9.42 -16.73 46.35
CA ARG A 575 -9.88 -15.67 45.44
C ARG A 575 -11.09 -14.94 45.99
N LEU A 576 -12.04 -15.67 46.59
CA LEU A 576 -13.23 -15.10 47.20
C LEU A 576 -12.88 -14.21 48.41
N VAL A 577 -11.99 -14.68 49.28
CA VAL A 577 -11.50 -13.90 50.43
C VAL A 577 -10.78 -12.65 49.96
N PHE A 578 -9.87 -12.78 48.98
CA PHE A 578 -9.17 -11.63 48.41
C PHE A 578 -10.14 -10.58 47.85
N MET A 579 -11.16 -10.98 47.09
CA MET A 579 -12.14 -10.04 46.52
C MET A 579 -12.95 -9.33 47.60
N LEU A 580 -13.32 -10.03 48.68
CA LEU A 580 -14.03 -9.44 49.82
C LEU A 580 -13.18 -8.41 50.57
N GLU A 581 -11.89 -8.70 50.76
CA GLU A 581 -10.93 -7.81 51.42
C GLU A 581 -10.61 -6.57 50.58
N ASP A 582 -10.30 -6.76 49.30
CA ASP A 582 -9.97 -5.69 48.35
C ASP A 582 -11.15 -4.73 48.14
N ALA A 583 -12.35 -5.26 47.96
CA ALA A 583 -13.58 -4.46 47.84
C ALA A 583 -14.09 -3.93 49.19
N GLN A 584 -13.45 -4.27 50.32
CA GLN A 584 -13.84 -3.85 51.66
C GLN A 584 -15.34 -4.05 51.95
N VAL A 585 -15.86 -5.20 51.53
CA VAL A 585 -17.29 -5.51 51.60
C VAL A 585 -17.80 -5.38 53.04
N SER A 586 -18.90 -4.65 53.21
CA SER A 586 -19.46 -4.37 54.54
C SER A 586 -20.44 -5.43 55.01
N VAL A 587 -21.08 -6.15 54.09
CA VAL A 587 -22.04 -7.22 54.35
C VAL A 587 -21.92 -8.27 53.24
N LEU A 588 -21.98 -9.56 53.58
CA LEU A 588 -22.03 -10.66 52.60
C LEU A 588 -23.39 -11.32 52.61
N LEU A 589 -24.04 -11.41 51.45
CA LEU A 589 -25.25 -12.19 51.20
C LEU A 589 -24.86 -13.53 50.55
N THR A 590 -25.20 -14.64 51.17
CA THR A 590 -24.84 -15.98 50.69
C THR A 590 -25.92 -17.04 51.01
N GLN A 591 -25.61 -18.32 50.81
CA GLN A 591 -26.44 -19.48 51.13
C GLN A 591 -25.73 -20.36 52.16
N GLU A 592 -26.49 -21.11 52.97
CA GLU A 592 -25.94 -21.92 54.06
C GLU A 592 -24.88 -22.93 53.58
N ASN A 593 -25.08 -23.54 52.41
CA ASN A 593 -24.15 -24.50 51.82
C ASN A 593 -22.81 -23.88 51.35
N LEU A 594 -22.75 -22.56 51.21
CA LEU A 594 -21.57 -21.81 50.75
C LEU A 594 -20.76 -21.20 51.90
N LEU A 595 -21.30 -21.17 53.13
CA LEU A 595 -20.67 -20.57 54.31
C LEU A 595 -19.22 -21.02 54.57
N LYS A 596 -18.93 -22.30 54.29
CA LYS A 596 -17.59 -22.89 54.46
C LYS A 596 -16.49 -22.17 53.67
N HIS A 597 -16.83 -21.48 52.58
CA HIS A 597 -15.87 -20.71 51.79
C HIS A 597 -15.52 -19.35 52.41
N PHE A 598 -16.21 -18.95 53.48
CA PHE A 598 -16.06 -17.64 54.11
C PHE A 598 -15.66 -17.74 55.59
N GLU A 599 -15.09 -18.88 56.00
CA GLU A 599 -14.50 -19.05 57.33
C GLU A 599 -13.39 -18.01 57.54
N GLY A 600 -13.58 -17.10 58.51
CA GLY A 600 -12.65 -16.01 58.81
C GLY A 600 -13.10 -14.62 58.34
N PHE A 601 -14.20 -14.49 57.58
CA PHE A 601 -14.76 -13.19 57.23
C PHE A 601 -15.40 -12.53 58.46
N SER A 602 -14.94 -11.31 58.81
CA SER A 602 -15.26 -10.67 60.09
C SER A 602 -16.48 -9.73 60.06
N LYS A 603 -17.14 -9.60 58.92
CA LYS A 603 -18.29 -8.71 58.71
C LYS A 603 -19.60 -9.51 58.71
N PRO A 604 -20.78 -8.86 58.84
CA PRO A 604 -22.07 -9.56 58.83
C PRO A 604 -22.25 -10.43 57.58
N ILE A 605 -22.63 -11.70 57.79
CA ILE A 605 -23.02 -12.63 56.74
C ILE A 605 -24.51 -12.92 56.88
N ILE A 606 -25.29 -12.72 55.83
CA ILE A 606 -26.70 -13.07 55.73
C ILE A 606 -26.84 -14.30 54.84
N CYS A 607 -27.41 -15.37 55.37
CA CYS A 607 -27.77 -16.56 54.61
C CYS A 607 -29.22 -16.45 54.17
N ILE A 608 -29.46 -16.16 52.89
CA ILE A 608 -30.81 -15.84 52.38
C ILE A 608 -31.80 -17.02 52.51
N ASP A 609 -31.30 -18.26 52.51
CA ASP A 609 -32.06 -19.49 52.66
C ASP A 609 -32.37 -19.85 54.11
N LYS A 610 -31.51 -19.43 55.06
CA LYS A 610 -31.64 -19.70 56.50
C LYS A 610 -32.29 -18.57 57.26
N ASP A 611 -31.90 -17.33 56.99
CA ASP A 611 -32.33 -16.13 57.72
C ASP A 611 -33.67 -15.59 57.19
N TRP A 612 -34.29 -16.29 56.22
CA TRP A 612 -35.52 -15.85 55.57
C TRP A 612 -36.67 -15.65 56.54
N GLU A 613 -36.77 -16.46 57.60
CA GLU A 613 -37.82 -16.29 58.64
C GLU A 613 -37.73 -14.92 59.32
N THR A 614 -36.52 -14.41 59.55
CA THR A 614 -36.28 -13.08 60.12
C THR A 614 -36.55 -11.99 59.09
N ILE A 615 -36.05 -12.15 57.86
CA ILE A 615 -36.25 -11.21 56.75
C ILE A 615 -37.75 -11.06 56.44
N THR A 616 -38.55 -12.13 56.57
CA THR A 616 -39.99 -12.08 56.25
C THR A 616 -40.83 -11.20 57.17
N GLN A 617 -40.31 -10.84 58.35
CA GLN A 617 -40.96 -9.96 59.32
C GLN A 617 -40.78 -8.48 58.98
N GLU A 618 -39.89 -8.15 58.03
CA GLU A 618 -39.68 -6.80 57.55
C GLU A 618 -40.86 -6.28 56.72
N LYS A 619 -40.89 -4.96 56.53
CA LYS A 619 -41.96 -4.31 55.78
C LYS A 619 -41.94 -4.71 54.30
N GLN A 620 -43.10 -4.57 53.66
CA GLN A 620 -43.34 -4.98 52.27
C GLN A 620 -43.37 -3.80 51.29
N ASP A 621 -43.46 -2.56 51.79
CA ASP A 621 -43.41 -1.35 50.98
C ASP A 621 -42.01 -1.12 50.41
N ASN A 622 -41.95 -0.44 49.26
CA ASN A 622 -40.67 -0.07 48.64
C ASN A 622 -39.92 0.88 49.61
N PRO A 623 -38.68 0.56 49.98
CA PRO A 623 -37.88 1.33 50.95
C PRO A 623 -37.43 2.71 50.44
#